data_AF-A0A4R9B0W6-F1
#
_entry.id   AF-A0A4R9B0W6-F1
#
_cell.length_a   1.000
_cell.length_b   1.000
_cell.length_c   1.000
_cell.angle_alpha   90.00
_cell.angle_beta   90.00
_cell.angle_gamma   90.00
#
_symmetry.space_group_name_H-M   'P 1'
#
loop_
_entity.id
_entity.type
_entity.pdbx_description
1 polymer ?
#
loop_
_entity_poly.entity_id
_entity_poly.type
_entity_poly.pdbx_seq_one_letter_code
_entity_poly.pdbx_strand_id
1 'polypeptide(L)'
;MTRTLPLAVSALSLLVAAASAFFAYGASQDAYLSDRRSELIAVVTQLNENVLNGELEEGSEFLIAQAVWLAGTVPDVPSAVYRQIATAIVNETPTYQENALPLLEEAMKLAASDEDEYEQVAALRVRAGIYEAQGDLERMRKDYADAIELSAAYSGPNLQRRHTVPAFTHAFWGYAEIRAGECKAAADQLAAARKHAEIITGANLDEWVNGLDAQVTACSQ
;
A
#
# COMPACT_ATOMS: atom_id res chain seq x y z
N MET A 1 12.50 -44.32 -60.89
CA MET A 1 13.10 -43.09 -60.32
C MET A 1 12.35 -42.75 -59.03
N THR A 2 12.78 -43.31 -57.91
CA THR A 2 12.27 -42.96 -56.57
C THR A 2 13.13 -41.84 -56.02
N ARG A 3 12.63 -40.60 -56.05
CA ARG A 3 13.25 -39.45 -55.40
C ARG A 3 13.07 -39.61 -53.88
N THR A 4 14.14 -39.95 -53.17
CA THR A 4 14.24 -39.76 -51.73
C THR A 4 14.29 -38.25 -51.45
N LEU A 5 13.24 -37.70 -50.85
CA LEU A 5 13.27 -36.36 -50.29
C LEU A 5 14.28 -36.33 -49.13
N PRO A 6 15.12 -35.29 -48.99
CA PRO A 6 16.19 -35.29 -48.00
C PRO A 6 15.61 -35.03 -46.61
N LEU A 7 15.94 -35.91 -45.67
CA LEU A 7 15.66 -35.81 -44.21
C LEU A 7 15.93 -34.42 -43.61
N ALA A 8 16.83 -33.63 -44.23
CA ALA A 8 17.15 -32.26 -43.84
C ALA A 8 15.96 -31.27 -43.96
N VAL A 9 15.04 -31.47 -44.90
CA VAL A 9 13.88 -30.57 -45.09
C VAL A 9 12.86 -30.79 -43.96
N SER A 10 12.65 -32.05 -43.53
CA SER A 10 11.72 -32.37 -42.44
C SER A 10 12.19 -31.82 -41.08
N ALA A 11 13.50 -31.86 -40.79
CA ALA A 11 14.03 -31.30 -39.55
C ALA A 11 13.89 -29.77 -39.48
N LEU A 12 14.13 -29.07 -40.60
CA LEU A 12 13.99 -27.62 -40.67
C LEU A 12 12.52 -27.18 -40.53
N SER A 13 11.58 -27.91 -41.14
CA SER A 13 10.14 -27.63 -41.00
C SER A 13 9.63 -27.84 -39.56
N LEU A 14 10.14 -28.86 -38.85
CA LEU A 14 9.82 -29.10 -37.44
C LEU A 14 10.37 -27.99 -36.53
N LEU A 15 11.60 -27.52 -36.78
CA LEU A 15 12.19 -26.42 -36.02
C LEU A 15 11.44 -25.09 -36.24
N VAL A 16 11.02 -24.81 -37.48
CA VAL A 16 10.21 -23.62 -37.78
C VAL A 16 8.83 -23.70 -37.11
N ALA A 17 8.16 -24.85 -37.18
CA ALA A 17 6.86 -25.04 -36.53
C ALA A 17 6.96 -24.92 -34.99
N ALA A 18 8.00 -25.49 -34.38
CA ALA A 18 8.27 -25.37 -32.96
C ALA A 18 8.55 -23.92 -32.55
N ALA A 19 9.35 -23.19 -33.33
CA ALA A 19 9.60 -21.77 -33.10
C ALA A 19 8.32 -20.93 -33.21
N SER A 20 7.49 -21.14 -34.23
CA SER A 20 6.22 -20.44 -34.39
C SER A 20 5.23 -20.74 -33.25
N ALA A 21 5.16 -21.98 -32.78
CA ALA A 21 4.33 -22.35 -31.63
C ALA A 21 4.84 -21.69 -30.33
N PHE A 22 6.16 -21.61 -30.15
CA PHE A 22 6.76 -20.93 -29.01
C PHE A 22 6.47 -19.41 -29.02
N PHE A 23 6.59 -18.75 -30.18
CA PHE A 23 6.24 -17.34 -30.32
C PHE A 23 4.73 -17.09 -30.13
N ALA A 24 3.87 -17.95 -30.65
CA ALA A 24 2.43 -17.84 -30.46
C ALA A 24 2.03 -18.04 -28.98
N TYR A 25 2.67 -18.99 -28.30
CA TYR A 25 2.49 -19.21 -26.86
C TYR A 25 2.94 -17.98 -26.07
N GLY A 26 4.14 -17.45 -26.32
CA GLY A 26 4.63 -16.23 -25.69
C GLY A 26 3.70 -15.03 -25.91
N ALA A 27 3.27 -14.77 -27.15
CA ALA A 27 2.33 -13.69 -27.45
C ALA A 27 0.96 -13.88 -26.75
N SER A 28 0.47 -15.12 -26.63
CA SER A 28 -0.77 -15.41 -25.91
C SER A 28 -0.64 -15.19 -24.39
N GLN A 29 0.54 -15.49 -23.84
CA GLN A 29 0.85 -15.28 -22.43
C GLN A 29 0.99 -13.78 -22.13
N ASP A 30 1.68 -13.03 -22.99
CA ASP A 30 1.84 -11.58 -22.85
C ASP A 30 0.48 -10.86 -22.93
N ALA A 31 -0.40 -11.27 -23.86
CA ALA A 31 -1.75 -10.72 -23.96
C ALA A 31 -2.59 -11.02 -22.72
N TYR A 32 -2.52 -12.26 -22.19
CA TYR A 32 -3.21 -12.64 -20.96
C TYR A 32 -2.72 -11.83 -19.76
N LEU A 33 -1.41 -11.66 -19.60
CA LEU A 33 -0.83 -10.89 -18.50
C LEU A 33 -1.16 -9.40 -18.62
N SER A 34 -1.18 -8.85 -19.85
CA SER A 34 -1.59 -7.47 -20.09
C SER A 34 -3.04 -7.24 -19.66
N ASP A 35 -3.96 -8.14 -20.03
CA ASP A 35 -5.37 -8.05 -19.66
C ASP A 35 -5.55 -8.08 -18.13
N ARG A 36 -4.88 -9.02 -17.45
CA ARG A 36 -4.89 -9.14 -15.99
C ARG A 36 -4.31 -7.92 -15.29
N ARG A 37 -3.25 -7.32 -15.83
CA ARG A 37 -2.66 -6.09 -15.27
C ARG A 37 -3.64 -4.92 -15.39
N SER A 38 -4.32 -4.78 -16.53
CA SER A 38 -5.36 -3.77 -16.72
C SER A 38 -6.54 -3.99 -15.78
N GLU A 39 -6.97 -5.23 -15.60
CA GLU A 39 -8.03 -5.60 -14.64
C GLU A 39 -7.63 -5.23 -13.20
N LEU A 40 -6.40 -5.57 -12.78
CA LEU A 40 -5.90 -5.24 -11.45
C LEU A 40 -5.91 -3.73 -11.20
N ILE A 41 -5.43 -2.94 -12.16
CA ILE A 41 -5.42 -1.47 -12.06
C ILE A 41 -6.85 -0.94 -11.92
N ALA A 42 -7.80 -1.44 -12.70
CA ALA A 42 -9.19 -0.99 -12.65
C ALA A 42 -9.83 -1.30 -11.29
N VAL A 43 -9.69 -2.54 -10.80
CA VAL A 43 -10.26 -2.97 -9.51
C VAL A 43 -9.67 -2.17 -8.34
N VAL A 44 -8.35 -2.01 -8.32
CA VAL A 44 -7.66 -1.28 -7.25
C VAL A 44 -7.99 0.22 -7.29
N THR A 45 -8.18 0.79 -8.48
CA THR A 45 -8.64 2.19 -8.62
C THR A 45 -10.04 2.35 -8.01
N GLN A 46 -10.97 1.47 -8.35
CA GLN A 46 -12.32 1.48 -7.77
C GLN A 46 -12.28 1.35 -6.24
N LEU A 47 -11.48 0.41 -5.71
CA LEU A 47 -11.32 0.25 -4.27
C LEU A 47 -10.81 1.53 -3.59
N ASN A 48 -9.82 2.19 -4.20
CA ASN A 48 -9.28 3.44 -3.66
C ASN A 48 -10.33 4.57 -3.66
N GLU A 49 -11.17 4.64 -4.70
CA GLU A 49 -12.27 5.62 -4.77
C GLU A 49 -13.30 5.36 -3.67
N ASN A 50 -13.72 4.11 -3.48
CA ASN A 50 -14.68 3.73 -2.42
C ASN A 50 -14.13 4.10 -1.04
N VAL A 51 -12.87 3.76 -0.75
CA VAL A 51 -12.20 4.11 0.52
C VAL A 51 -12.13 5.63 0.72
N LEU A 52 -11.82 6.40 -0.33
CA LEU A 52 -11.72 7.87 -0.24
C LEU A 52 -13.08 8.53 0.00
N ASN A 53 -14.14 8.01 -0.61
CA ASN A 53 -15.49 8.55 -0.48
C ASN A 53 -16.19 8.07 0.80
N GLY A 54 -15.62 7.09 1.51
CA GLY A 54 -16.29 6.41 2.63
C GLY A 54 -17.52 5.63 2.18
N GLU A 55 -17.56 5.24 0.90
CA GLU A 55 -18.63 4.46 0.29
C GLU A 55 -18.39 3.00 0.63
N LEU A 56 -18.81 2.61 1.83
CA LEU A 56 -18.85 1.22 2.29
C LEU A 56 -19.92 0.46 1.51
N GLU A 57 -19.58 0.05 0.29
CA GLU A 57 -20.55 -0.56 -0.63
C GLU A 57 -20.79 -2.04 -0.33
N GLU A 58 -22.04 -2.46 -0.51
CA GLU A 58 -22.40 -3.88 -0.64
C GLU A 58 -21.70 -4.45 -1.89
N GLY A 59 -20.51 -5.03 -1.69
CA GLY A 59 -19.65 -5.51 -2.79
C GLY A 59 -18.17 -5.21 -2.62
N SER A 60 -17.77 -4.34 -1.68
CA SER A 60 -16.34 -4.06 -1.40
C SER A 60 -15.56 -5.33 -1.09
N GLU A 61 -16.15 -6.29 -0.39
CA GLU A 61 -15.54 -7.60 -0.11
C GLU A 61 -15.20 -8.38 -1.38
N PHE A 62 -16.07 -8.33 -2.40
CA PHE A 62 -15.82 -8.97 -3.69
C PHE A 62 -14.69 -8.29 -4.44
N LEU A 63 -14.67 -6.95 -4.48
CA LEU A 63 -13.61 -6.19 -5.11
C LEU A 63 -12.26 -6.44 -4.42
N ILE A 64 -12.23 -6.49 -3.08
CA ILE A 64 -11.05 -6.84 -2.29
C ILE A 64 -10.57 -8.25 -2.65
N ALA A 65 -11.47 -9.24 -2.65
CA ALA A 65 -11.12 -10.62 -3.00
C ALA A 65 -10.55 -10.73 -4.43
N GLN A 66 -11.16 -10.01 -5.39
CA GLN A 66 -10.68 -9.94 -6.77
C GLN A 66 -9.29 -9.29 -6.84
N ALA A 67 -9.08 -8.17 -6.14
CA ALA A 67 -7.79 -7.47 -6.11
C ALA A 67 -6.68 -8.35 -5.51
N VAL A 68 -6.94 -9.03 -4.39
CA VAL A 68 -6.00 -9.97 -3.77
C VAL A 68 -5.65 -11.10 -4.74
N TRP A 69 -6.65 -11.68 -5.40
CA TRP A 69 -6.42 -12.75 -6.36
C TRP A 69 -5.61 -12.29 -7.59
N LEU A 70 -5.93 -11.12 -8.14
CA LEU A 70 -5.18 -10.52 -9.25
C LEU A 70 -3.73 -10.20 -8.85
N ALA A 71 -3.52 -9.62 -7.67
CA ALA A 71 -2.19 -9.29 -7.17
C ALA A 71 -1.31 -10.55 -6.92
N GLY A 72 -1.92 -11.72 -6.72
CA GLY A 72 -1.21 -13.00 -6.63
C GLY A 72 -0.89 -13.67 -7.97
N THR A 73 -1.47 -13.19 -9.07
CA THR A 73 -1.32 -13.80 -10.41
C THR A 73 -0.61 -12.90 -11.42
N VAL A 74 -0.65 -11.58 -11.21
CA VAL A 74 0.10 -10.61 -12.02
C VAL A 74 1.55 -10.56 -11.50
N PRO A 75 2.57 -10.71 -12.38
CA PRO A 75 3.96 -10.52 -11.99
C PRO A 75 4.29 -9.02 -11.85
N ASP A 76 5.28 -8.72 -11.02
CA ASP A 76 5.85 -7.38 -10.80
C ASP A 76 4.81 -6.35 -10.36
N VAL A 77 3.91 -6.75 -9.45
CA VAL A 77 2.91 -5.86 -8.86
C VAL A 77 3.61 -4.84 -7.97
N PRO A 78 3.41 -3.53 -8.18
CA PRO A 78 4.06 -2.50 -7.36
C PRO A 78 3.68 -2.61 -5.87
N SER A 79 4.61 -2.27 -4.98
CA SER A 79 4.40 -2.22 -3.52
C SER A 79 3.14 -1.44 -3.13
N ALA A 80 2.90 -0.29 -3.77
CA ALA A 80 1.74 0.55 -3.54
C ALA A 80 0.40 -0.17 -3.76
N VAL A 81 0.32 -1.13 -4.70
CA VAL A 81 -0.91 -1.88 -4.96
C VAL A 81 -1.24 -2.79 -3.77
N TYR A 82 -0.25 -3.51 -3.23
CA TYR A 82 -0.45 -4.33 -2.03
C TYR A 82 -0.89 -3.49 -0.84
N ARG A 83 -0.27 -2.32 -0.63
CA ARG A 83 -0.66 -1.39 0.44
C ARG A 83 -2.08 -0.83 0.23
N GLN A 84 -2.48 -0.53 -1.00
CA GLN A 84 -3.82 -0.05 -1.32
C GLN A 84 -4.89 -1.10 -1.02
N ILE A 85 -4.67 -2.36 -1.42
CA ILE A 85 -5.55 -3.47 -1.08
C ILE A 85 -5.64 -3.67 0.43
N ALA A 86 -4.50 -3.63 1.13
CA ALA A 86 -4.46 -3.67 2.59
C ALA A 86 -5.26 -2.53 3.24
N THR A 87 -5.16 -1.32 2.69
CA THR A 87 -5.90 -0.15 3.18
C THR A 87 -7.41 -0.34 3.00
N ALA A 88 -7.83 -0.89 1.86
CA ALA A 88 -9.22 -1.23 1.61
C ALA A 88 -9.73 -2.28 2.62
N ILE A 89 -8.96 -3.33 2.89
CA ILE A 89 -9.31 -4.34 3.90
C ILE A 89 -9.54 -3.70 5.28
N VAL A 90 -8.64 -2.79 5.71
CA VAL A 90 -8.75 -2.13 7.03
C VAL A 90 -10.01 -1.24 7.13
N ASN A 91 -10.38 -0.54 6.05
CA ASN A 91 -11.51 0.40 6.07
C ASN A 91 -12.85 -0.29 5.81
N GLU A 92 -12.90 -1.21 4.85
CA GLU A 92 -14.14 -1.84 4.38
C GLU A 92 -14.50 -3.09 5.18
N THR A 93 -13.49 -3.79 5.73
CA THR A 93 -13.68 -5.05 6.46
C THR A 93 -12.97 -5.02 7.81
N PRO A 94 -13.31 -4.09 8.73
CA PRO A 94 -12.57 -3.89 9.97
C PRO A 94 -12.53 -5.12 10.88
N THR A 95 -13.53 -6.02 10.77
CA THR A 95 -13.57 -7.30 11.47
C THR A 95 -12.46 -8.27 11.04
N TYR A 96 -11.94 -8.11 9.81
CA TYR A 96 -10.97 -9.01 9.17
C TYR A 96 -9.67 -8.29 8.79
N GLN A 97 -9.39 -7.17 9.46
CA GLN A 97 -8.23 -6.32 9.19
C GLN A 97 -6.88 -7.03 9.30
N GLU A 98 -6.80 -8.13 10.05
CA GLU A 98 -5.59 -8.96 10.15
C GLU A 98 -5.18 -9.57 8.81
N ASN A 99 -6.12 -9.76 7.88
CA ASN A 99 -5.84 -10.24 6.53
C ASN A 99 -5.02 -9.24 5.70
N ALA A 100 -4.94 -7.97 6.14
CA ALA A 100 -4.08 -6.98 5.52
C ALA A 100 -2.60 -7.13 5.88
N LEU A 101 -2.26 -7.81 6.99
CA LEU A 101 -0.87 -7.91 7.47
C LEU A 101 0.09 -8.55 6.45
N PRO A 102 -0.22 -9.71 5.82
CA PRO A 102 0.67 -10.31 4.82
C PRO A 102 0.86 -9.43 3.59
N LEU A 103 -0.16 -8.66 3.20
CA LEU A 103 -0.08 -7.72 2.08
C LEU A 103 0.83 -6.54 2.41
N LEU A 104 0.75 -6.03 3.65
CA LEU A 104 1.63 -4.96 4.11
C LEU A 104 3.08 -5.44 4.21
N GLU A 105 3.32 -6.67 4.66
CA GLU A 105 4.65 -7.29 4.66
C GLU A 105 5.25 -7.38 3.26
N GLU A 106 4.50 -7.83 2.26
CA GLU A 106 4.98 -7.87 0.88
C GLU A 106 5.18 -6.44 0.33
N ALA A 107 4.27 -5.50 0.63
CA ALA A 107 4.41 -4.10 0.24
C ALA A 107 5.72 -3.49 0.79
N MET A 108 6.02 -3.70 2.08
CA MET A 108 7.24 -3.19 2.71
C MET A 108 8.50 -3.84 2.11
N LYS A 109 8.47 -5.15 1.88
CA LYS A 109 9.59 -5.88 1.28
C LYS A 109 9.90 -5.37 -0.14
N LEU A 110 8.88 -5.17 -0.96
CA LEU A 110 9.03 -4.62 -2.32
C LEU A 110 9.51 -3.17 -2.26
N ALA A 111 8.88 -2.32 -1.44
CA ALA A 111 9.28 -0.93 -1.28
C ALA A 111 10.73 -0.78 -0.76
N ALA A 112 11.18 -1.67 0.13
CA ALA A 112 12.57 -1.70 0.57
C ALA A 112 13.54 -2.12 -0.55
N SER A 113 13.15 -3.09 -1.38
CA SER A 113 13.93 -3.50 -2.55
C SER A 113 14.05 -2.38 -3.59
N ASP A 114 13.00 -1.56 -3.73
CA ASP A 114 12.93 -0.45 -4.67
C ASP A 114 13.50 0.86 -4.09
N GLU A 115 14.01 0.85 -2.85
CA GLU A 115 14.45 2.02 -2.10
C GLU A 115 13.37 3.12 -2.03
N ASP A 116 12.09 2.74 -1.99
CA ASP A 116 10.97 3.68 -1.87
C ASP A 116 10.56 3.84 -0.41
N GLU A 117 11.24 4.73 0.32
CA GLU A 117 10.95 4.95 1.72
C GLU A 117 9.55 5.53 1.94
N TYR A 118 8.96 6.19 0.94
CA TYR A 118 7.61 6.74 1.05
C TYR A 118 6.56 5.62 1.18
N GLU A 119 6.65 4.58 0.35
CA GLU A 119 5.74 3.44 0.47
C GLU A 119 6.02 2.59 1.71
N GLN A 120 7.28 2.49 2.17
CA GLN A 120 7.59 1.87 3.46
C GLN A 120 6.90 2.61 4.62
N VAL A 121 6.98 3.94 4.67
CA VAL A 121 6.30 4.78 5.68
C VAL A 121 4.78 4.60 5.61
N ALA A 122 4.21 4.58 4.40
CA ALA A 122 2.78 4.43 4.22
C ALA A 122 2.30 3.04 4.69
N ALA A 123 3.04 1.96 4.39
CA ALA A 123 2.71 0.62 4.85
C ALA A 123 2.81 0.47 6.38
N LEU A 124 3.86 1.03 7.00
CA LEU A 124 4.03 1.04 8.46
C LEU A 124 2.85 1.73 9.16
N ARG A 125 2.38 2.86 8.64
CA ARG A 125 1.21 3.56 9.21
C ARG A 125 -0.06 2.73 9.17
N VAL A 126 -0.32 2.03 8.07
CA VAL A 126 -1.49 1.14 7.96
C VAL A 126 -1.37 -0.01 8.95
N ARG A 127 -0.18 -0.62 9.06
CA ARG A 127 0.09 -1.72 9.99
C ARG A 127 -0.06 -1.28 11.46
N ALA A 128 0.42 -0.07 11.80
CA ALA A 128 0.23 0.50 13.12
C ALA A 128 -1.25 0.63 13.49
N GLY A 129 -2.11 1.06 12.57
CA GLY A 129 -3.57 1.12 12.78
C GLY A 129 -4.19 -0.25 13.05
N ILE A 130 -3.71 -1.31 12.39
CA ILE A 130 -4.15 -2.69 12.68
C ILE A 130 -3.74 -3.09 14.09
N TYR A 131 -2.48 -2.86 14.48
CA TYR A 131 -2.01 -3.20 15.82
C TYR A 131 -2.73 -2.41 16.90
N GLU A 132 -3.04 -1.14 16.66
CA GLU A 132 -3.87 -0.34 17.54
C GLU A 132 -5.25 -0.97 17.76
N ALA A 133 -5.95 -1.34 16.68
CA ALA A 133 -7.27 -1.94 16.76
C ALA A 133 -7.24 -3.35 17.40
N GLN A 134 -6.08 -4.01 17.43
CA GLN A 134 -5.83 -5.25 18.18
C GLN A 134 -5.46 -5.00 19.66
N GLY A 135 -5.26 -3.74 20.07
CA GLY A 135 -4.76 -3.38 21.40
C GLY A 135 -3.26 -3.63 21.59
N ASP A 136 -2.52 -3.95 20.53
CA ASP A 136 -1.08 -4.16 20.57
C ASP A 136 -0.33 -2.82 20.44
N LEU A 137 -0.36 -2.06 21.54
CA LEU A 137 0.19 -0.71 21.57
C LEU A 137 1.72 -0.69 21.42
N GLU A 138 2.42 -1.78 21.79
CA GLU A 138 3.88 -1.86 21.64
C GLU A 138 4.26 -1.91 20.16
N ARG A 139 3.63 -2.81 19.38
CA ARG A 139 3.89 -2.90 17.94
C ARG A 139 3.37 -1.69 17.18
N MET A 140 2.22 -1.13 17.57
CA MET A 140 1.72 0.13 17.04
C MET A 140 2.76 1.27 17.19
N ARG A 141 3.29 1.48 18.40
CA ARG A 141 4.30 2.54 18.67
C ARG A 141 5.58 2.30 17.89
N LYS A 142 6.01 1.04 17.81
CA LYS A 142 7.20 0.68 17.03
C LYS A 142 7.02 1.05 15.56
N ASP A 143 5.89 0.71 14.94
CA ASP A 143 5.65 1.01 13.53
C ASP A 143 5.60 2.52 13.24
N TYR A 144 4.96 3.31 14.11
CA TYR A 144 4.97 4.77 13.97
C TYR A 144 6.37 5.35 14.16
N ALA A 145 7.15 4.84 15.11
CA ALA A 145 8.53 5.28 15.32
C ALA A 145 9.43 4.98 14.11
N ASP A 146 9.36 3.76 13.57
CA ASP A 146 10.09 3.36 12.38
C ASP A 146 9.71 4.23 11.16
N ALA A 147 8.41 4.55 11.01
CA ALA A 147 7.92 5.43 9.95
C ALA A 147 8.45 6.87 10.06
N ILE A 148 8.59 7.39 11.27
CA ILE A 148 9.18 8.72 11.52
C ILE A 148 10.68 8.69 11.24
N GLU A 149 11.39 7.65 11.65
CA GLU A 149 12.83 7.49 11.40
C GLU A 149 13.13 7.44 9.89
N LEU A 150 12.37 6.65 9.13
CA LEU A 150 12.46 6.60 7.67
C LEU A 150 12.19 7.97 7.03
N SER A 151 11.15 8.66 7.49
CA SER A 151 10.82 10.00 6.99
C SER A 151 11.93 11.02 7.29
N ALA A 152 12.58 10.92 8.46
CA ALA A 152 13.67 11.80 8.87
C ALA A 152 14.98 11.56 8.09
N ALA A 153 15.20 10.34 7.60
CA ALA A 153 16.33 10.01 6.75
C ALA A 153 16.25 10.66 5.35
N TYR A 154 15.05 11.06 4.91
CA TYR A 154 14.86 11.71 3.61
C TYR A 154 15.48 13.12 3.59
N SER A 155 16.54 13.28 2.80
CA SER A 155 17.30 14.54 2.66
C SER A 155 17.01 15.31 1.35
N GLY A 156 16.10 14.80 0.51
CA GLY A 156 15.77 15.41 -0.77
C GLY A 156 14.91 16.69 -0.65
N PRO A 157 14.72 17.44 -1.75
CA PRO A 157 14.06 18.75 -1.71
C PRO A 157 12.52 18.68 -1.58
N ASN A 158 11.91 17.50 -1.65
CA ASN A 158 10.46 17.36 -1.62
C ASN A 158 9.91 17.70 -0.21
N LEU A 159 9.27 18.87 -0.09
CA LEU A 159 8.67 19.35 1.16
C LEU A 159 7.58 18.43 1.69
N GLN A 160 6.84 17.75 0.81
CA GLN A 160 5.82 16.80 1.21
C GLN A 160 6.46 15.62 1.96
N ARG A 161 7.53 15.05 1.42
CA ARG A 161 8.26 13.96 2.09
C ARG A 161 8.94 14.44 3.38
N ARG A 162 9.52 15.64 3.38
CA ARG A 162 10.23 16.19 4.56
C ARG A 162 9.34 16.64 5.70
N HIS A 163 8.13 17.10 5.40
CA HIS A 163 7.29 17.75 6.39
C HIS A 163 5.86 17.21 6.41
N THR A 164 5.20 17.02 5.26
CA THR A 164 3.79 16.60 5.26
C THR A 164 3.65 15.16 5.76
N VAL A 165 4.48 14.25 5.26
CA VAL A 165 4.48 12.84 5.66
C VAL A 165 4.73 12.65 7.16
N PRO A 166 5.80 13.21 7.76
CA PRO A 166 6.00 13.09 9.20
C PRO A 166 4.93 13.82 10.01
N ALA A 167 4.41 14.98 9.55
CA ALA A 167 3.31 15.66 10.24
C ALA A 167 2.07 14.76 10.37
N PHE A 168 1.64 14.14 9.26
CA PHE A 168 0.54 13.18 9.30
C PHE A 168 0.88 11.97 10.14
N THR A 169 2.09 11.41 10.02
CA THR A 169 2.51 10.23 10.81
C THR A 169 2.39 10.50 12.31
N HIS A 170 2.88 11.65 12.77
CA HIS A 170 2.69 12.11 14.15
C HIS A 170 1.22 12.30 14.51
N ALA A 171 0.40 12.88 13.63
CA ALA A 171 -1.03 13.06 13.90
C ALA A 171 -1.76 11.71 14.06
N PHE A 172 -1.52 10.75 13.16
CA PHE A 172 -2.08 9.40 13.24
C PHE A 172 -1.65 8.68 14.52
N TRP A 173 -0.38 8.78 14.90
CA TRP A 173 0.11 8.26 16.17
C TRP A 173 -0.59 8.94 17.36
N GLY A 174 -0.71 10.26 17.34
CA GLY A 174 -1.39 11.01 18.39
C GLY A 174 -2.85 10.56 18.58
N TYR A 175 -3.61 10.40 17.49
CA TYR A 175 -4.97 9.86 17.56
C TYR A 175 -5.02 8.45 18.14
N ALA A 176 -4.06 7.60 17.78
CA ALA A 176 -3.99 6.25 18.30
C ALA A 176 -3.69 6.22 19.82
N GLU A 177 -2.79 7.07 20.29
CA GLU A 177 -2.53 7.23 21.73
C GLU A 177 -3.75 7.76 22.49
N ILE A 178 -4.55 8.66 21.90
CA ILE A 178 -5.82 9.11 22.52
C ILE A 178 -6.77 7.93 22.70
N ARG A 179 -6.96 7.11 21.67
CA ARG A 179 -7.83 5.92 21.74
C ARG A 179 -7.31 4.88 22.73
N ALA A 180 -5.99 4.82 22.94
CA ALA A 180 -5.35 4.02 23.98
C ALA A 180 -5.47 4.63 25.39
N GLY A 181 -5.96 5.87 25.54
CA GLY A 181 -6.05 6.59 26.82
C GLY A 181 -4.74 7.26 27.27
N GLU A 182 -3.75 7.37 26.38
CA GLU A 182 -2.38 7.82 26.66
C GLU A 182 -2.21 9.29 26.29
N CYS A 183 -2.99 10.16 26.94
CA CYS A 183 -3.15 11.56 26.55
C CYS A 183 -1.83 12.36 26.54
N LYS A 184 -0.89 12.02 27.42
CA LYS A 184 0.44 12.65 27.45
C LYS A 184 1.23 12.31 26.17
N ALA A 185 1.27 11.04 25.80
CA ALA A 185 1.93 10.60 24.57
C ALA A 185 1.27 11.24 23.35
N ALA A 186 -0.06 11.31 23.33
CA ALA A 186 -0.80 12.00 22.28
C ALA A 186 -0.42 13.49 22.15
N ALA A 187 -0.29 14.19 23.28
CA ALA A 187 0.13 15.60 23.30
C ALA A 187 1.55 15.80 22.74
N ASP A 188 2.48 14.89 23.07
CA ASP A 188 3.84 14.92 22.54
C ASP A 188 3.85 14.72 21.01
N GLN A 189 3.02 13.81 20.50
CA GLN A 189 2.87 13.60 19.05
C GLN A 189 2.24 14.81 18.35
N LEU A 190 1.22 15.43 18.93
CA LEU A 190 0.60 16.64 18.38
C LEU A 190 1.59 17.82 18.30
N ALA A 191 2.43 17.99 19.32
CA ALA A 191 3.48 19.01 19.30
C ALA A 191 4.49 18.75 18.17
N ALA A 192 4.86 17.49 17.94
CA ALA A 192 5.75 17.12 16.85
C ALA A 192 5.09 17.35 15.47
N ALA A 193 3.81 16.99 15.29
CA ALA A 193 3.05 17.23 14.07
C ALA A 193 3.02 18.73 13.71
N ARG A 194 2.77 19.61 14.70
CA ARG A 194 2.75 21.07 14.52
C ARG A 194 4.07 21.64 14.02
N LYS A 195 5.20 21.16 14.56
CA LYS A 195 6.52 21.61 14.14
C LYS A 195 6.76 21.39 12.63
N HIS A 196 6.20 20.32 12.08
CA HIS A 196 6.24 20.10 10.63
C HIS A 196 5.19 20.96 9.89
N ALA A 197 4.00 21.15 10.47
CA ALA A 197 2.93 21.97 9.89
C ALA A 197 3.30 23.45 9.77
N GLU A 198 4.07 24.01 10.71
CA GLU A 198 4.56 25.41 10.64
C GLU A 198 5.33 25.73 9.35
N ILE A 199 5.93 24.71 8.73
CA ILE A 199 6.74 24.85 7.51
C ILE A 199 5.87 24.73 6.25
N ILE A 200 4.70 24.09 6.35
CA ILE A 200 3.81 23.83 5.23
C ILE A 200 2.50 24.57 5.47
N THR A 201 2.32 25.71 4.78
CA THR A 201 1.02 26.39 4.76
C THR A 201 0.03 25.55 3.94
N GLY A 202 -0.79 24.74 4.61
CA GLY A 202 -1.80 23.91 3.97
C GLY A 202 -3.04 23.72 4.85
N ALA A 203 -4.19 24.18 4.37
CA ALA A 203 -5.45 24.19 5.12
C ALA A 203 -5.87 22.83 5.70
N ASN A 204 -5.59 21.72 4.99
CA ASN A 204 -5.95 20.38 5.44
C ASN A 204 -5.14 19.92 6.67
N LEU A 205 -3.88 20.35 6.78
CA LEU A 205 -3.05 19.95 7.92
C LEU A 205 -3.45 20.73 9.18
N ASP A 206 -3.83 22.00 9.02
CA ASP A 206 -4.35 22.83 10.11
C ASP A 206 -5.64 22.24 10.69
N GLU A 207 -6.57 21.77 9.84
CA GLU A 207 -7.81 21.12 10.30
C GLU A 207 -7.51 19.86 11.13
N TRP A 208 -6.60 19.01 10.65
CA TRP A 208 -6.20 17.77 11.34
C TRP A 208 -5.55 18.04 12.70
N VAL A 209 -4.64 19.02 12.75
CA VAL A 209 -3.91 19.41 13.97
C VAL A 209 -4.88 20.02 14.99
N ASN A 210 -5.78 20.92 14.56
CA ASN A 210 -6.77 21.55 15.44
C ASN A 210 -7.81 20.54 15.95
N GLY A 211 -8.20 19.55 15.14
CA GLY A 211 -9.07 18.46 15.57
C GLY A 211 -8.43 17.62 16.67
N LEU A 212 -7.12 17.37 16.59
CA LEU A 212 -6.37 16.60 17.58
C LEU A 212 -6.23 17.38 18.90
N ASP A 213 -6.07 18.70 18.88
CA ASP A 213 -6.04 19.55 20.09
C ASP A 213 -7.27 19.40 20.98
N ALA A 214 -8.45 19.46 20.37
CA ALA A 214 -9.71 19.33 21.08
C ALA A 214 -9.80 17.96 21.77
N GLN A 215 -9.34 16.91 21.09
CA GLN A 215 -9.36 15.54 21.61
C GLN A 215 -8.32 15.32 22.71
N VAL A 216 -7.09 15.84 22.57
CA VAL A 216 -6.06 15.79 23.63
C VAL A 216 -6.54 16.51 24.90
N THR A 217 -7.18 17.67 24.73
CA THR A 217 -7.75 18.45 25.83
C THR A 217 -8.85 17.66 26.55
N ALA A 218 -9.76 17.04 25.80
CA ALA A 218 -10.82 16.21 26.35
C ALA A 218 -10.29 14.93 27.01
N CYS A 219 -9.25 14.31 26.47
CA CYS A 219 -8.61 13.11 27.03
C CYS A 219 -8.00 13.40 28.42
N SER A 220 -7.50 14.62 28.63
CA SER A 220 -6.79 15.01 29.86
C SER A 220 -7.71 15.49 31.00
N GLN A 221 -9.04 15.49 30.80
CA GLN A 221 -10.05 15.91 31.78
C GLN A 221 -10.66 14.71 32.51
#